data_AF-A0A3D5I168-F1
#
_entry.id   AF-A0A3D5I168-F1
#
_cell.length_a   1.000
_cell.length_b   1.000
_cell.length_c   1.000
_cell.angle_alpha   90.00
_cell.angle_beta   90.00
_cell.angle_gamma   90.00
#
_symmetry.space_group_name_H-M   'P 1'
#
loop_
_entity.id
_entity.type
_entity.pdbx_description
1 polymer ?
#
loop_
_entity_poly.entity_id
_entity_poly.type
_entity_poly.pdbx_seq_one_letter_code
_entity_poly.pdbx_strand_id
1 'polypeptide(L)' 'GSNFAGADLSDVLMDRADFTGTNLSGTNLSGVVANGSSFAKAEIEGADFTGALLDRDDQITLCRKAKGETRLSLDCP' A
#
# COMPACT_ATOMS: atom_id res chain seq x y z
N GLY A 1 1.94 4.46 -14.91
CA GLY A 1 1.95 4.49 -13.45
C GLY A 1 1.87 5.93 -13.02
N SER A 2 0.97 6.22 -12.09
CA SER A 2 0.89 7.54 -11.44
C SER A 2 2.03 7.67 -10.42
N ASN A 3 2.31 8.90 -9.98
CA ASN A 3 3.30 9.17 -8.93
C ASN A 3 2.61 9.82 -7.74
N PHE A 4 2.62 9.14 -6.60
CA PHE A 4 2.16 9.63 -5.30
C PHE A 4 3.26 9.56 -4.25
N ALA A 5 4.54 9.48 -4.67
CA ALA A 5 5.64 9.37 -3.74
C ALA A 5 5.64 10.52 -2.71
N GLY A 6 5.70 10.17 -1.42
CA GLY A 6 5.63 11.11 -0.30
C GLY A 6 4.27 11.79 -0.10
N ALA A 7 3.22 11.38 -0.80
CA ALA A 7 1.89 11.93 -0.61
C ALA A 7 1.27 11.45 0.72
N ASP A 8 0.35 12.25 1.25
CA ASP A 8 -0.52 11.83 2.34
C ASP A 8 -1.88 11.39 1.79
N LEU A 9 -2.17 10.10 1.91
CA LEU A 9 -3.41 9.46 1.53
C LEU A 9 -4.07 8.77 2.74
N SER A 10 -3.72 9.18 3.96
CA SER A 10 -4.28 8.57 5.17
C SER A 10 -5.80 8.67 5.23
N ASP A 11 -6.43 7.61 5.76
CA ASP A 11 -7.88 7.47 5.93
C ASP A 11 -8.73 7.60 4.64
N VAL A 12 -8.10 7.50 3.46
CA VAL A 12 -8.80 7.56 2.17
C VAL A 12 -9.53 6.25 1.85
N LEU A 13 -10.76 6.39 1.34
CA LEU A 13 -11.47 5.29 0.67
C LEU A 13 -10.98 5.17 -0.77
N MET A 14 -10.33 4.06 -1.07
CA MET A 14 -9.79 3.73 -2.39
C MET A 14 -10.21 2.33 -2.82
N ASP A 15 -11.43 1.91 -2.48
CA ASP A 15 -11.95 0.59 -2.84
C ASP A 15 -11.96 0.38 -4.36
N ARG A 16 -11.54 -0.81 -4.80
CA ARG A 16 -11.51 -1.20 -6.21
C ARG A 16 -10.71 -0.25 -7.12
N ALA A 17 -9.68 0.40 -6.58
CA ALA A 17 -8.80 1.27 -7.34
C ALA A 17 -7.66 0.48 -8.03
N ASP A 18 -7.17 1.01 -9.15
CA ASP A 18 -6.01 0.44 -9.85
C ASP A 18 -4.73 1.25 -9.56
N PHE A 19 -3.88 0.72 -8.69
CA PHE A 19 -2.54 1.25 -8.41
C PHE A 19 -1.45 0.49 -9.16
N THR A 20 -1.79 -0.24 -10.22
CA THR A 20 -0.82 -1.06 -10.96
C THR A 20 0.33 -0.21 -11.52
N GLY A 21 1.56 -0.54 -11.10
CA GLY A 21 2.78 0.16 -11.52
C GLY A 21 2.86 1.63 -11.07
N THR A 22 2.14 1.99 -10.00
CA THR A 22 2.18 3.32 -9.39
C THR A 22 3.36 3.44 -8.43
N ASN A 23 3.98 4.62 -8.37
CA ASN A 23 4.97 4.92 -7.34
C ASN A 23 4.27 5.43 -6.07
N LEU A 24 4.27 4.61 -5.03
CA LEU A 24 3.75 4.89 -3.68
C LEU A 24 4.89 5.01 -2.66
N SER A 25 6.14 5.19 -3.08
CA SER A 25 7.29 5.23 -2.17
C SER A 25 7.16 6.39 -1.17
N GLY A 26 7.32 6.11 0.12
CA GLY A 26 7.17 7.10 1.19
C GLY A 26 5.73 7.62 1.39
N THR A 27 4.72 7.02 0.76
CA THR A 27 3.32 7.49 0.89
C THR A 27 2.77 7.09 2.25
N ASN A 28 2.04 8.00 2.89
CA ASN A 28 1.22 7.66 4.05
C ASN A 28 -0.09 7.03 3.57
N LEU A 29 -0.23 5.72 3.76
CA LEU A 29 -1.42 4.91 3.47
C LEU A 29 -2.02 4.37 4.78
N SER A 30 -1.78 5.03 5.92
CA SER A 30 -2.37 4.61 7.18
C SER A 30 -3.89 4.73 7.15
N GLY A 31 -4.59 3.74 7.70
CA GLY A 31 -6.06 3.73 7.79
C GLY A 31 -6.83 3.62 6.47
N VAL A 32 -6.16 3.46 5.32
CA VAL A 32 -6.85 3.40 4.02
C VAL A 32 -7.76 2.18 3.92
N VAL A 33 -8.84 2.33 3.16
CA VAL A 33 -9.72 1.21 2.78
C VAL A 33 -9.53 0.91 1.30
N ALA A 34 -8.90 -0.22 1.00
CA ALA A 34 -8.45 -0.54 -0.35
C ALA A 34 -8.86 -1.95 -0.82
N ASN A 35 -9.93 -2.51 -0.25
CA ASN A 35 -10.49 -3.79 -0.67
C ASN A 35 -10.79 -3.80 -2.18
N GLY A 36 -10.44 -4.90 -2.84
CA GLY A 36 -10.59 -5.10 -4.29
C GLY A 36 -9.66 -4.26 -5.16
N SER A 37 -8.66 -3.57 -4.59
CA SER A 37 -7.71 -2.75 -5.35
C SER A 37 -6.53 -3.56 -5.86
N SER A 38 -5.87 -3.10 -6.93
CA SER A 38 -4.65 -3.74 -7.43
C SER A 38 -3.41 -2.95 -7.07
N PHE A 39 -2.46 -3.59 -6.38
CA PHE A 39 -1.10 -3.06 -6.14
C PHE A 39 -0.04 -3.79 -6.99
N ALA A 40 -0.46 -4.40 -8.10
CA ALA A 40 0.45 -5.13 -8.97
C ALA A 40 1.58 -4.21 -9.46
N LYS A 41 2.84 -4.64 -9.30
CA LYS A 41 4.03 -3.84 -9.66
C LYS A 41 4.14 -2.44 -9.02
N ALA A 42 3.34 -2.10 -8.01
CA ALA A 42 3.50 -0.83 -7.29
C ALA A 42 4.85 -0.78 -6.54
N GLU A 43 5.46 0.40 -6.52
CA GLU A 43 6.64 0.70 -5.68
C GLU A 43 6.14 1.20 -4.33
N ILE A 44 6.54 0.53 -3.25
CA ILE A 44 6.01 0.78 -1.89
C ILE A 44 7.13 1.01 -0.87
N GLU A 45 8.34 1.34 -1.32
CA GLU A 45 9.47 1.52 -0.40
C GLU A 45 9.24 2.70 0.53
N GLY A 46 9.27 2.46 1.84
CA GLY A 46 9.00 3.48 2.86
C GLY A 46 7.54 3.91 2.98
N ALA A 47 6.61 3.25 2.27
CA ALA A 47 5.19 3.49 2.46
C ALA A 47 4.73 2.98 3.83
N ASP A 48 3.77 3.68 4.45
CA ASP A 48 3.17 3.30 5.73
C ASP A 48 1.76 2.75 5.49
N PHE A 49 1.55 1.47 5.80
CA PHE A 49 0.24 0.79 5.69
C PHE A 49 -0.42 0.55 7.05
N THR A 50 -0.01 1.25 8.10
CA THR A 50 -0.51 1.01 9.46
C THR A 50 -2.04 1.11 9.50
N GLY A 51 -2.71 0.02 9.88
CA GLY A 51 -4.17 -0.03 9.96
C GLY A 51 -4.88 -0.01 8.60
N ALA A 52 -4.17 -0.18 7.49
CA ALA A 52 -4.77 -0.29 6.16
C ALA A 52 -5.65 -1.55 6.05
N LEU A 53 -6.86 -1.39 5.52
CA LEU A 53 -7.75 -2.48 5.18
C LEU A 53 -7.48 -2.93 3.74
N LEU A 54 -6.70 -4.00 3.63
CA LEU A 54 -6.31 -4.64 2.37
C LEU A 54 -6.96 -6.02 2.25
N ASP A 55 -7.12 -6.50 1.02
CA ASP A 55 -7.44 -7.91 0.82
C ASP A 55 -6.23 -8.77 1.21
N ARG A 56 -6.51 -9.96 1.75
CA ARG A 56 -5.47 -10.86 2.27
C ARG A 56 -4.41 -11.20 1.21
N ASP A 57 -4.83 -11.39 -0.04
CA ASP A 57 -3.93 -11.74 -1.14
C ASP A 57 -3.01 -10.57 -1.52
N ASP A 58 -3.51 -9.34 -1.45
CA ASP A 58 -2.72 -8.13 -1.66
C ASP A 58 -1.72 -7.91 -0.52
N GLN A 59 -2.16 -8.05 0.74
CA GLN A 59 -1.26 -7.97 1.89
C GLN A 59 -0.11 -8.98 1.76
N ILE A 60 -0.38 -10.24 1.41
CA ILE A 60 0.66 -11.26 1.18
C ILE A 60 1.60 -10.85 0.04
N THR A 61 1.05 -10.31 -1.05
CA THR A 61 1.84 -9.91 -2.22
C THR A 61 2.72 -8.70 -1.91
N LEU A 62 2.21 -7.71 -1.18
CA LEU A 62 2.96 -6.54 -0.72
C LEU A 62 4.02 -6.95 0.29
N CYS A 63 3.71 -7.84 1.24
CA CYS A 63 4.67 -8.37 2.20
C CYS A 63 5.89 -9.02 1.54
N ARG A 64 5.73 -9.71 0.40
CA ARG A 64 6.86 -10.30 -0.34
C ARG A 64 7.82 -9.25 -0.92
N LYS A 65 7.34 -8.03 -1.15
CA LYS A 65 8.12 -6.91 -1.72
C LYS A 65 8.62 -5.95 -0.65
N ALA A 66 7.88 -5.80 0.44
CA ALA A 66 8.14 -4.86 1.51
C ALA A 66 9.41 -5.23 2.31
N LYS A 67 10.09 -4.20 2.81
CA LYS A 67 11.29 -4.28 3.66
C LYS A 67 11.18 -3.25 4.78
N GLY A 68 11.93 -3.47 5.86
CA GLY A 68 12.02 -2.51 6.96
C GLY A 68 10.65 -2.14 7.56
N GLU A 69 10.43 -0.85 7.77
CA GLU A 69 9.22 -0.30 8.41
C GLU A 69 7.95 -0.59 7.62
N THR A 70 7.98 -0.54 6.28
CA THR A 70 6.82 -0.90 5.44
C THR A 70 6.33 -2.32 5.70
N ARG A 71 7.26 -3.26 5.97
CA ARG A 71 6.88 -4.65 6.29
C ARG A 71 6.22 -4.75 7.66
N LEU A 72 6.66 -3.94 8.62
CA LEU A 72 6.07 -3.87 9.95
C LEU A 72 4.67 -3.25 9.89
N SER A 73 4.48 -2.14 9.16
CA SER A 73 3.18 -1.49 9.01
C SER A 73 2.14 -2.35 8.28
N LEU A 74 2.60 -3.31 7.46
CA LEU A 74 1.74 -4.27 6.76
C LEU A 74 1.36 -5.49 7.61
N ASP A 75 1.81 -5.58 8.86
CA ASP A 75 1.60 -6.74 9.75
C ASP A 75 1.98 -8.08 9.09
N CYS A 76 3.10 -8.10 8.36
CA CYS A 76 3.54 -9.29 7.65
C CYS A 76 3.95 -10.43 8.60
N PRO A 77 3.65 -11.70 8.24
CA PRO A 77 4.09 -12.86 9.02
C PRO A 77 5.60 -13.12 8.95
#